data_AF-A0A2N6CJX2-F1
#
_entry.id   AF-A0A2N6CJX2-F1
#
_cell.length_a   1.000
_cell.length_b   1.000
_cell.length_c   1.000
_cell.angle_alpha   90.00
_cell.angle_beta   90.00
_cell.angle_gamma   90.00
#
_symmetry.space_group_name_H-M   'P 1'
#
loop_
_entity.id
_entity.type
_entity.pdbx_description
1 polymer ?
#
loop_
_entity_poly.entity_id
_entity_poly.type
_entity_poly.pdbx_seq_one_letter_code
_entity_poly.pdbx_strand_id
1 'polypeptide(L)'
;MNERKSVKWLKFSLSLAIGIFVSACTTQGVKTLEPGQRVELPGISIGIPQQDGWVYTHDVDGNDHYLSFFRRGSSSTYTFVTNVQVARMPPDALADGMPDHQEFLNGIKENCWTSGPRFAVVEDSHTLESRFADLCVRSDSTANDKQAVNKGDAGFLILKAKEYSFVIEPEDQSPPLFVHIGYTERGKEQEIGSDFDLRAEQFFAAVDVTR
;
A
#
# COMPACT_ATOMS: atom_id res chain seq x y z
N MET A 1 -22.94 15.09 31.31
CA MET A 1 -21.49 15.02 31.08
C MET A 1 -21.18 13.62 30.60
N ASN A 2 -21.21 13.39 29.29
CA ASN A 2 -20.79 12.12 28.71
C ASN A 2 -19.29 12.23 28.40
N GLU A 3 -18.49 11.48 29.13
CA GLU A 3 -17.09 11.25 28.80
C GLU A 3 -17.03 10.53 27.46
N ARG A 4 -16.67 11.24 26.39
CA ARG A 4 -16.22 10.61 25.15
C ARG A 4 -14.97 9.82 25.48
N LYS A 5 -15.12 8.50 25.63
CA LYS A 5 -13.99 7.58 25.65
C LYS A 5 -13.21 7.81 24.36
N SER A 6 -11.99 8.32 24.52
CA SER A 6 -11.02 8.47 23.45
C SER A 6 -10.84 7.12 22.76
N VAL A 7 -11.46 6.97 21.59
CA VAL A 7 -11.14 5.90 20.66
C VAL A 7 -9.66 6.09 20.35
N LYS A 8 -8.82 5.17 20.83
CA LYS A 8 -7.41 5.14 20.49
C LYS A 8 -7.34 4.82 18.99
N TRP A 9 -7.39 5.86 18.18
CA TRP A 9 -7.15 5.79 16.75
C TRP A 9 -5.90 4.94 16.53
N LEU A 10 -6.07 3.84 15.80
CA LEU A 10 -4.98 3.02 15.34
C LEU A 10 -4.03 3.97 14.62
N LYS A 11 -2.91 4.30 15.26
CA LYS A 11 -1.88 5.10 14.61
C LYS A 11 -1.33 4.20 13.53
N PHE A 12 -1.79 4.40 12.29
CA PHE A 12 -1.18 3.80 11.11
C PHE A 12 0.22 4.40 10.96
N SER A 13 1.16 3.85 11.73
CA SER A 13 2.57 4.03 11.46
C SER A 13 2.83 3.26 10.17
N LEU A 14 3.04 4.02 9.11
CA LEU A 14 3.59 3.57 7.83
C LEU A 14 4.77 2.62 8.09
N SER A 15 4.50 1.33 8.13
CA SER A 15 5.55 0.32 8.07
C SER A 15 5.94 0.23 6.61
N LEU A 16 6.60 1.29 6.12
CA LEU A 16 7.32 1.25 4.87
C LEU A 16 8.47 0.28 5.10
N ALA A 17 8.24 -1.00 4.80
CA ALA A 17 9.30 -1.99 4.68
C ALA A 17 10.19 -1.55 3.52
N ILE A 18 11.10 -0.62 3.82
CA ILE A 18 12.14 -0.16 2.92
C ILE A 18 13.06 -1.35 2.73
N GLY A 19 12.92 -2.04 1.60
CA GLY A 19 13.88 -3.03 1.13
C GLY A 19 15.23 -2.36 0.90
N ILE A 20 16.07 -2.34 1.95
CA ILE A 20 17.50 -2.03 1.83
C ILE A 20 18.14 -3.26 1.18
N PHE A 21 18.26 -3.26 -0.14
CA PHE A 21 19.14 -4.22 -0.83
C PHE A 21 20.60 -3.77 -0.67
N VAL A 22 21.24 -4.25 0.40
CA VAL A 22 22.71 -4.34 0.47
C VAL A 22 23.13 -5.60 -0.28
N SER A 23 24.16 -5.45 -1.10
CA SER A 23 24.90 -6.47 -1.84
C SER A 23 24.89 -7.88 -1.23
N ALA A 24 24.51 -8.86 -2.06
CA ALA A 24 24.96 -10.26 -2.02
C ALA A 24 25.17 -10.89 -0.63
N CYS A 25 24.13 -10.91 0.19
CA CYS A 25 23.90 -11.96 1.19
C CYS A 25 22.43 -12.33 1.05
N THR A 26 22.15 -13.61 0.81
CA THR A 26 20.81 -14.18 0.61
C THR A 26 19.79 -13.62 1.59
N THR A 27 18.96 -12.67 1.15
CA THR A 27 17.79 -12.20 1.90
C THR A 27 16.79 -13.34 1.92
N GLN A 28 16.69 -14.04 3.05
CA GLN A 28 15.63 -15.03 3.28
C GLN A 28 14.26 -14.39 3.01
N GLY A 29 13.40 -15.05 2.25
CA GLY A 29 12.03 -14.62 2.00
C GLY A 29 11.78 -13.87 0.69
N VAL A 30 12.82 -13.48 -0.06
CA VAL A 30 12.65 -12.91 -1.41
C VAL A 30 12.40 -14.04 -2.41
N LYS A 31 11.27 -13.98 -3.09
CA LYS A 31 10.84 -14.97 -4.09
C LYS A 31 10.91 -14.35 -5.49
N THR A 32 11.34 -15.17 -6.45
CA THR A 32 11.29 -14.84 -7.89
C THR A 32 9.89 -15.12 -8.43
N LEU A 33 9.52 -14.42 -9.50
CA LEU A 33 8.19 -14.44 -10.08
C LEU A 33 8.18 -15.26 -11.35
N GLU A 34 7.24 -16.20 -11.46
CA GLU A 34 6.97 -16.90 -12.71
C GLU A 34 5.99 -16.09 -13.57
N PRO A 35 6.15 -16.06 -14.92
CA PRO A 35 5.20 -15.40 -15.80
C PRO A 35 3.77 -15.93 -15.61
N GLY A 36 2.80 -15.03 -15.44
CA GLY A 36 1.40 -15.39 -15.22
C GLY A 36 1.07 -15.89 -13.80
N GLN A 37 2.04 -15.90 -12.89
CA GLN A 37 1.81 -16.23 -11.50
C GLN A 37 0.84 -15.22 -10.85
N ARG A 38 -0.05 -15.75 -10.02
CA ARG A 38 -0.93 -14.99 -9.14
C ARG A 38 -0.62 -15.33 -7.69
N VAL A 39 -0.79 -14.36 -6.80
CA VAL A 39 -0.71 -14.59 -5.35
C VAL A 39 -2.12 -14.55 -4.79
N GLU A 40 -2.53 -15.67 -4.19
CA GLU A 40 -3.82 -15.79 -3.50
C GLU A 40 -3.67 -15.31 -2.05
N LEU A 41 -4.53 -14.37 -1.66
CA LEU A 41 -4.68 -13.88 -0.29
C LEU A 41 -6.16 -14.02 0.13
N PRO A 42 -6.48 -13.93 1.43
CA PRO A 42 -7.88 -13.91 1.83
C PRO A 42 -8.65 -12.79 1.13
N GLY A 43 -9.73 -13.12 0.42
CA GLY A 43 -10.61 -12.15 -0.24
C GLY A 43 -10.08 -11.49 -1.53
N ILE A 44 -8.81 -11.69 -1.89
CA ILE A 44 -8.25 -11.14 -3.14
C ILE A 44 -7.24 -12.08 -3.78
N SER A 45 -7.14 -12.00 -5.09
CA SER A 45 -6.06 -12.59 -5.89
C SER A 45 -5.35 -11.48 -6.65
N ILE A 46 -4.03 -11.52 -6.71
CA ILE A 46 -3.24 -10.47 -7.37
C ILE A 46 -2.38 -11.08 -8.46
N GLY A 47 -2.63 -10.64 -9.69
CA GLY A 47 -1.77 -10.85 -10.83
C GLY A 47 -0.46 -10.11 -10.65
N ILE A 48 0.63 -10.83 -10.80
CA ILE A 48 1.96 -10.28 -10.59
C ILE A 48 2.38 -9.51 -11.86
N PRO A 49 2.96 -8.30 -11.74
CA PRO A 49 3.51 -7.58 -12.87
C PRO A 49 4.52 -8.44 -13.66
N GLN A 50 4.22 -8.74 -14.93
CA GLN A 50 4.99 -9.69 -15.76
C GLN A 50 6.32 -9.13 -16.32
N GLN A 51 6.72 -7.92 -15.94
CA GLN A 51 7.95 -7.33 -16.45
C GLN A 51 9.17 -7.90 -15.73
N ASP A 52 10.28 -8.04 -16.45
CA ASP A 52 11.52 -8.55 -15.85
C ASP A 52 12.02 -7.68 -14.68
N GLY A 53 12.56 -8.34 -13.66
CA GLY A 53 13.25 -7.69 -12.53
C GLY A 53 12.37 -7.35 -11.33
N TRP A 54 11.10 -7.75 -11.33
CA TRP A 54 10.31 -7.76 -10.11
C TRP A 54 10.71 -8.92 -9.19
N VAL A 55 10.74 -8.66 -7.90
CA VAL A 55 10.82 -9.66 -6.83
C VAL A 55 9.75 -9.36 -5.80
N TYR A 56 9.41 -10.34 -4.97
CA TYR A 56 8.43 -10.11 -3.91
C TYR A 56 8.79 -10.77 -2.59
N THR A 57 8.23 -10.23 -1.53
CA THR A 57 8.21 -10.82 -0.20
C THR A 57 6.77 -11.00 0.23
N HIS A 58 6.49 -12.10 0.92
CA HIS A 58 5.19 -12.35 1.52
C HIS A 58 5.44 -12.73 2.98
N ASP A 59 5.00 -11.86 3.88
CA ASP A 59 5.04 -12.04 5.31
C ASP A 59 3.62 -12.31 5.85
N VAL A 60 3.54 -13.16 6.87
CA VAL A 60 2.28 -13.55 7.52
C VAL A 60 2.46 -13.43 9.02
N ASP A 61 1.74 -12.50 9.63
CA ASP A 61 1.72 -12.29 11.08
C ASP A 61 0.33 -12.68 11.61
N GLY A 62 0.23 -13.87 12.21
CA GLY A 62 -1.06 -14.43 12.61
C GLY A 62 -1.99 -14.66 11.42
N ASN A 63 -3.05 -13.85 11.33
CA ASN A 63 -4.02 -13.87 10.23
C ASN A 63 -3.83 -12.74 9.22
N ASP A 64 -2.84 -11.88 9.44
CA ASP A 64 -2.59 -10.71 8.60
C ASP A 64 -1.51 -11.04 7.57
N HIS A 65 -1.78 -10.66 6.32
CA HIS A 65 -0.91 -10.93 5.18
C HIS A 65 -0.33 -9.62 4.67
N TYR A 66 0.99 -9.58 4.53
CA TYR A 66 1.73 -8.45 3.98
C TYR A 66 2.53 -8.91 2.77
N LEU A 67 2.16 -8.41 1.61
CA LEU A 67 2.79 -8.73 0.33
C LEU A 67 3.42 -7.47 -0.25
N SER A 68 4.69 -7.54 -0.59
CA SER A 68 5.39 -6.41 -1.18
C SER A 68 6.15 -6.84 -2.43
N PHE A 69 5.95 -6.11 -3.52
CA PHE A 69 6.68 -6.27 -4.76
C PHE A 69 7.67 -5.12 -4.93
N PHE A 70 8.86 -5.44 -5.41
CA PHE A 70 9.93 -4.47 -5.59
C PHE A 70 10.59 -4.66 -6.94
N ARG A 71 10.94 -3.55 -7.58
CA ARG A 71 11.75 -3.55 -8.79
C ARG A 71 12.62 -2.30 -8.85
N ARG A 72 13.82 -2.44 -9.42
CA ARG A 72 14.64 -1.29 -9.81
C ARG A 72 14.31 -0.87 -11.24
N GLY A 73 14.26 0.43 -11.45
CA GLY A 73 14.16 1.03 -12.78
C GLY A 73 15.50 1.02 -13.51
N SER A 74 15.58 1.86 -14.53
CA SER A 74 16.78 2.01 -15.37
C SER A 74 17.95 2.69 -14.65
N SER A 75 17.73 3.31 -13.49
CA SER A 75 18.74 3.97 -12.69
C SER A 75 18.78 3.46 -11.26
N SER A 76 19.83 3.80 -10.51
CA SER A 76 19.96 3.45 -9.09
C SER A 76 18.99 4.22 -8.18
N THR A 77 18.46 5.35 -8.64
CA THR A 77 17.51 6.19 -7.89
C THR A 77 16.06 5.86 -8.18
N TYR A 78 15.78 5.29 -9.36
CA TYR A 78 14.42 4.95 -9.76
C TYR A 78 14.02 3.56 -9.26
N THR A 79 13.02 3.51 -8.38
CA THR A 79 12.53 2.28 -7.74
C THR A 79 11.02 2.22 -7.75
N PHE A 80 10.50 1.00 -7.90
CA PHE A 80 9.08 0.67 -7.86
C PHE A 80 8.81 -0.18 -6.63
N VAL A 81 7.75 0.16 -5.91
CA VAL A 81 7.28 -0.61 -4.77
C VAL A 81 5.77 -0.74 -4.88
N THR A 82 5.27 -1.93 -4.60
CA THR A 82 3.85 -2.18 -4.52
C THR A 82 3.58 -2.94 -3.23
N ASN A 83 2.61 -2.48 -2.44
CA ASN A 83 2.29 -3.04 -1.14
C ASN A 83 0.86 -3.54 -1.14
N VAL A 84 0.63 -4.68 -0.53
CA VAL A 84 -0.70 -5.22 -0.27
C VAL A 84 -0.75 -5.70 1.16
N GLN A 85 -1.76 -5.24 1.89
CA GLN A 85 -2.09 -5.71 3.21
C GLN A 85 -3.51 -6.27 3.18
N VAL A 86 -3.67 -7.47 3.72
CA VAL A 86 -4.97 -8.05 4.03
C VAL A 86 -4.96 -8.39 5.51
N ALA A 87 -5.84 -7.77 6.28
CA ALA A 87 -5.92 -7.97 7.72
C ALA A 87 -7.36 -8.29 8.13
N ARG A 88 -7.53 -9.19 9.10
CA ARG A 88 -8.88 -9.43 9.66
C ARG A 88 -9.26 -8.28 10.56
N MET A 89 -10.45 -7.72 10.33
CA MET A 89 -11.00 -6.74 11.27
C MET A 89 -11.27 -7.44 12.62
N PRO A 90 -10.90 -6.82 13.76
CA PRO A 90 -11.12 -7.42 15.07
C PRO A 90 -12.61 -7.77 15.28
N PRO A 91 -12.95 -8.93 15.86
CA PRO A 91 -14.36 -9.32 16.09
C PRO A 91 -15.12 -8.30 16.95
N ASP A 92 -14.42 -7.67 17.89
CA ASP A 92 -14.89 -6.59 18.77
C ASP A 92 -15.00 -5.23 18.06
N ALA A 93 -14.34 -5.05 16.91
CA ALA A 93 -14.59 -3.93 16.01
C ALA A 93 -15.96 -4.00 15.31
N LEU A 94 -16.74 -5.07 15.52
CA LEU A 94 -18.15 -5.14 15.11
C LEU A 94 -19.11 -5.24 16.30
N ALA A 95 -18.64 -5.70 17.47
CA ALA A 95 -19.49 -5.97 18.63
C ALA A 95 -19.77 -4.74 19.52
N ASP A 96 -18.91 -3.72 19.51
CA ASP A 96 -18.96 -2.58 20.44
C ASP A 96 -19.30 -1.22 19.80
N GLY A 97 -20.12 -1.22 18.75
CA GLY A 97 -20.63 0.02 18.14
C GLY A 97 -19.55 0.84 17.42
N MET A 98 -18.56 0.14 16.86
CA MET A 98 -17.71 0.71 15.82
C MET A 98 -18.56 1.05 14.59
N PRO A 99 -18.08 1.96 13.75
CA PRO A 99 -18.88 2.51 12.70
C PRO A 99 -19.27 1.51 11.63
N ASP A 100 -20.40 1.77 10.96
CA ASP A 100 -20.65 1.30 9.60
C ASP A 100 -19.33 1.33 8.79
N HIS A 101 -19.07 0.34 7.91
CA HIS A 101 -17.89 0.29 7.04
C HIS A 101 -17.58 1.65 6.42
N GLN A 102 -18.62 2.43 6.14
CA GLN A 102 -18.52 3.82 5.73
C GLN A 102 -17.77 4.74 6.71
N GLU A 103 -18.07 4.75 8.01
CA GLU A 103 -17.39 5.64 8.96
C GLU A 103 -15.97 5.13 9.31
N PHE A 104 -15.69 3.82 9.24
CA PHE A 104 -14.31 3.31 9.25
C PHE A 104 -13.51 3.85 8.05
N LEU A 105 -14.05 3.75 6.85
CA LEU A 105 -13.42 4.25 5.63
C LEU A 105 -13.32 5.78 5.61
N ASN A 106 -14.28 6.50 6.19
CA ASN A 106 -14.16 7.94 6.41
C ASN A 106 -12.99 8.27 7.35
N GLY A 107 -12.78 7.48 8.41
CA GLY A 107 -11.62 7.61 9.29
C GLY A 107 -10.30 7.42 8.55
N ILE A 108 -10.22 6.48 7.61
CA ILE A 108 -9.04 6.31 6.74
C ILE A 108 -8.87 7.51 5.82
N LYS A 109 -9.95 7.97 5.17
CA LYS A 109 -9.93 9.14 4.28
C LYS A 109 -9.49 10.43 4.99
N GLU A 110 -9.83 10.58 6.27
CA GLU A 110 -9.43 11.72 7.09
C GLU A 110 -7.97 11.61 7.58
N ASN A 111 -7.36 10.42 7.48
CA ASN A 111 -5.98 10.19 7.89
C ASN A 111 -5.00 10.56 6.78
N CYS A 112 -4.72 11.86 6.67
CA CYS A 112 -3.77 12.39 5.71
C CYS A 112 -2.32 11.99 6.06
N TRP A 113 -1.50 11.80 5.02
CA TRP A 113 -0.06 11.67 5.18
C TRP A 113 0.51 12.95 5.81
N THR A 114 1.28 12.76 6.89
CA THR A 114 1.94 13.88 7.57
C THR A 114 3.44 13.89 7.25
N SER A 115 3.97 15.09 7.05
CA SER A 115 5.41 15.26 6.84
C SER A 115 6.20 14.81 8.08
N GLY A 116 7.31 14.12 7.84
CA GLY A 116 8.21 13.63 8.88
C GLY A 116 9.70 13.91 8.58
N PRO A 117 10.61 13.32 9.36
CA PRO A 117 12.05 13.54 9.23
C PRO A 117 12.64 13.08 7.87
N ARG A 118 11.98 12.13 7.21
CA ARG A 118 12.41 11.59 5.92
C ARG A 118 11.60 12.13 4.75
N PHE A 119 10.27 12.07 4.85
CA PHE A 119 9.36 12.46 3.78
C PHE A 119 8.71 13.81 4.08
N ALA A 120 8.84 14.76 3.16
CA ALA A 120 8.01 15.96 3.18
C ALA A 120 6.88 15.80 2.16
N VAL A 121 5.65 15.72 2.66
CA VAL A 121 4.44 15.61 1.84
C VAL A 121 4.24 16.92 1.09
N VAL A 122 4.07 16.82 -0.22
CA VAL A 122 3.83 17.95 -1.13
C VAL A 122 2.34 18.01 -1.46
N GLU A 123 1.77 16.87 -1.80
CA GLU A 123 0.36 16.70 -2.14
C GLU A 123 -0.15 15.41 -1.51
N ASP A 124 -1.38 15.45 -1.00
CA ASP A 124 -2.09 14.29 -0.48
C ASP A 124 -3.59 14.53 -0.66
N SER A 125 -4.28 13.61 -1.34
CA SER A 125 -5.70 13.73 -1.60
C SER A 125 -6.40 12.39 -1.46
N HIS A 126 -7.58 12.40 -0.86
CA HIS A 126 -8.34 11.20 -0.49
C HIS A 126 -9.77 11.33 -0.98
N THR A 127 -10.24 10.36 -1.77
CA THR A 127 -11.58 10.35 -2.35
C THR A 127 -12.28 9.02 -2.10
N LEU A 128 -13.60 9.05 -1.98
CA LEU A 128 -14.42 7.83 -1.95
C LEU A 128 -14.85 7.49 -3.38
N GLU A 129 -14.66 6.23 -3.77
CA GLU A 129 -15.10 5.71 -5.06
C GLU A 129 -15.49 4.22 -4.98
N SER A 130 -16.06 3.69 -6.06
CA SER A 130 -16.49 2.29 -6.17
C SER A 130 -15.64 1.58 -7.24
N ARG A 131 -14.53 0.95 -6.80
CA ARG A 131 -13.55 0.30 -7.71
C ARG A 131 -13.19 -1.14 -7.35
N PHE A 132 -13.32 -1.53 -6.08
CA PHE A 132 -13.01 -2.89 -5.58
C PHE A 132 -14.10 -3.46 -4.69
N ALA A 133 -14.72 -2.57 -3.92
CA ALA A 133 -15.93 -2.82 -3.15
C ALA A 133 -16.91 -1.68 -3.43
N ASP A 134 -18.10 -1.78 -2.84
CA ASP A 134 -19.15 -0.77 -2.95
C ASP A 134 -18.64 0.60 -2.48
N LEU A 135 -17.74 0.60 -1.47
CA LEU A 135 -17.03 1.77 -1.00
C LEU A 135 -15.52 1.50 -0.84
N CYS A 136 -14.70 2.39 -1.41
CA CYS A 136 -13.26 2.35 -1.29
C CYS A 136 -12.69 3.78 -1.13
N VAL A 137 -11.66 3.93 -0.30
CA VAL A 137 -10.85 5.15 -0.23
C VAL A 137 -9.73 5.03 -1.23
N ARG A 138 -9.68 5.96 -2.20
CA ARG A 138 -8.50 6.20 -3.03
C ARG A 138 -7.66 7.29 -2.40
N SER A 139 -6.35 7.07 -2.31
CA SER A 139 -5.38 8.07 -1.88
C SER A 139 -4.37 8.31 -2.98
N ASP A 140 -4.15 9.57 -3.35
CA ASP A 140 -3.12 10.01 -4.28
C ASP A 140 -2.16 10.95 -3.53
N SER A 141 -0.89 10.56 -3.42
CA SER A 141 0.09 11.25 -2.59
C SER A 141 1.41 11.48 -3.32
N THR A 142 2.01 12.65 -3.10
CA THR A 142 3.36 13.00 -3.55
C THR A 142 4.18 13.52 -2.38
N ALA A 143 5.39 12.99 -2.20
CA ALA A 143 6.31 13.41 -1.14
C ALA A 143 7.76 13.50 -1.63
N ASN A 144 8.56 14.34 -0.98
CA ASN A 144 9.99 14.47 -1.18
C ASN A 144 10.74 13.61 -0.15
N ASP A 145 11.44 12.56 -0.60
CA ASP A 145 12.37 11.73 0.18
C ASP A 145 13.71 12.45 0.34
N LYS A 146 13.87 13.15 1.47
CA LYS A 146 15.05 13.97 1.80
C LYS A 146 16.30 13.16 2.15
N GLN A 147 16.15 11.85 2.38
CA GLN A 147 17.25 10.99 2.83
C GLN A 147 17.76 10.05 1.74
N ALA A 148 17.10 9.98 0.58
CA ALA A 148 17.46 9.03 -0.48
C ALA A 148 18.63 9.45 -1.37
N VAL A 149 19.11 10.70 -1.29
CA VAL A 149 20.22 11.16 -2.13
C VAL A 149 21.52 11.17 -1.33
N ASN A 150 22.51 10.41 -1.81
CA ASN A 150 23.91 10.63 -1.43
C ASN A 150 24.33 12.03 -1.90
N LYS A 151 24.36 13.00 -0.98
CA LYS A 151 24.96 14.37 -1.02
C LYS A 151 25.62 14.85 -2.35
N GLY A 152 24.91 14.89 -3.47
CA GLY A 152 25.52 15.17 -4.78
C GLY A 152 24.64 15.93 -5.76
N ASP A 153 23.57 15.32 -6.26
CA ASP A 153 22.93 15.81 -7.51
C ASP A 153 21.41 16.07 -7.45
N ALA A 154 20.77 15.97 -6.29
CA ALA A 154 19.43 16.50 -6.03
C ALA A 154 19.22 16.60 -4.51
N GLY A 155 18.49 17.60 -4.01
CA GLY A 155 18.22 17.74 -2.58
C GLY A 155 17.30 16.66 -2.01
N PHE A 156 16.58 15.92 -2.86
CA PHE A 156 15.61 14.88 -2.51
C PHE A 156 15.30 14.00 -3.74
N LEU A 157 14.66 12.85 -3.52
CA LEU A 157 13.92 12.11 -4.57
C LEU A 157 12.43 12.35 -4.39
N ILE A 158 11.67 12.31 -5.48
CA ILE A 158 10.21 12.33 -5.43
C ILE A 158 9.72 10.91 -5.16
N LEU A 159 8.69 10.78 -4.35
CA LEU A 159 7.90 9.58 -4.13
C LEU A 159 6.45 9.90 -4.53
N LYS A 160 5.90 9.16 -5.50
CA LYS A 160 4.47 9.23 -5.85
C LYS A 160 3.81 7.92 -5.48
N ALA A 161 2.66 7.99 -4.83
CA ALA A 161 1.86 6.86 -4.41
C ALA A 161 0.41 7.02 -4.88
N LYS A 162 -0.18 5.93 -5.34
CA LYS A 162 -1.61 5.78 -5.52
C LYS A 162 -2.02 4.53 -4.75
N GLU A 163 -3.05 4.64 -3.93
CA GLU A 163 -3.42 3.61 -2.96
C GLU A 163 -4.93 3.46 -2.87
N TYR A 164 -5.37 2.26 -2.51
CA TYR A 164 -6.76 1.88 -2.33
C TYR A 164 -6.94 1.15 -1.01
N SER A 165 -7.92 1.58 -0.22
CA SER A 165 -8.28 0.94 1.04
C SER A 165 -9.78 0.63 1.05
N PHE A 166 -10.14 -0.62 1.36
CA PHE A 166 -11.54 -1.08 1.33
C PHE A 166 -11.76 -2.25 2.29
N VAL A 167 -13.03 -2.60 2.49
CA VAL A 167 -13.45 -3.73 3.31
C VAL A 167 -14.15 -4.77 2.44
N ILE A 168 -13.84 -6.04 2.67
CA ILE A 168 -14.53 -7.19 2.06
C ILE A 168 -15.30 -7.92 3.17
N GLU A 169 -16.58 -8.21 2.92
CA GLU A 169 -17.38 -9.11 3.74
C GLU A 169 -17.34 -10.52 3.11
N PRO A 170 -16.68 -11.50 3.73
CA PRO A 170 -16.63 -12.87 3.22
C PRO A 170 -18.01 -13.55 3.27
N GLU A 171 -18.32 -14.39 2.28
CA GLU A 171 -19.58 -15.17 2.27
C GLU A 171 -19.67 -16.22 3.39
N ASP A 172 -18.53 -16.66 3.94
CA ASP A 172 -18.42 -17.76 4.91
C ASP A 172 -18.69 -17.34 6.38
N GLN A 173 -19.21 -16.13 6.61
CA GLN A 173 -19.45 -15.52 7.93
C GLN A 173 -18.17 -15.29 8.76
N SER A 174 -16.99 -15.38 8.14
CA SER A 174 -15.76 -14.92 8.76
C SER A 174 -15.81 -13.42 9.05
N PRO A 175 -15.00 -12.91 10.00
CA PRO A 175 -14.85 -11.48 10.19
C PRO A 175 -14.45 -10.76 8.89
N PRO A 176 -14.95 -9.53 8.65
CA PRO A 176 -14.58 -8.72 7.50
C PRO A 176 -13.07 -8.55 7.37
N LEU A 177 -12.63 -8.40 6.12
CA LEU A 177 -11.24 -8.19 5.78
C LEU A 177 -11.02 -6.72 5.44
N PHE A 178 -10.06 -6.10 6.12
CA PHE A 178 -9.49 -4.84 5.67
C PHE A 178 -8.43 -5.13 4.60
N VAL A 179 -8.56 -4.47 3.46
CA VAL A 179 -7.60 -4.57 2.36
C VAL A 179 -7.04 -3.20 2.04
N HIS A 180 -5.72 -3.12 1.98
CA HIS A 180 -4.98 -1.95 1.50
C HIS A 180 -4.04 -2.36 0.37
N ILE A 181 -4.06 -1.64 -0.75
CA ILE A 181 -3.27 -1.92 -1.93
C ILE A 181 -2.65 -0.61 -2.44
N GLY A 182 -1.33 -0.55 -2.54
CA GLY A 182 -0.59 0.63 -2.95
C GLY A 182 0.38 0.37 -4.09
N TYR A 183 0.45 1.31 -5.03
CA TYR A 183 1.49 1.39 -6.06
C TYR A 183 2.31 2.66 -5.85
N THR A 184 3.64 2.51 -5.79
CA THR A 184 4.56 3.60 -5.47
C THR A 184 5.74 3.60 -6.43
N GLU A 185 6.10 4.80 -6.90
CA GLU A 185 7.34 5.06 -7.61
C GLU A 185 8.17 6.08 -6.85
N ARG A 186 9.49 5.87 -6.82
CA ARG A 186 10.42 6.82 -6.25
C ARG A 186 11.58 7.04 -7.20
N GLY A 187 11.94 8.29 -7.46
CA GLY A 187 13.01 8.66 -8.37
C GLY A 187 13.18 10.15 -8.47
N LYS A 188 14.04 10.60 -9.37
CA LYS A 188 14.13 12.01 -9.77
C LYS A 188 12.87 12.39 -10.57
N GLU A 189 12.57 13.67 -10.67
CA GLU A 189 11.39 14.17 -11.38
C GLU A 189 11.30 13.67 -12.82
N GLN A 190 12.41 13.68 -13.56
CA GLN A 190 12.49 13.18 -14.92
C GLN A 190 12.40 11.65 -15.03
N GLU A 191 12.55 10.91 -13.93
CA GLU A 191 12.46 9.44 -13.88
C GLU A 191 11.02 8.99 -13.66
N ILE A 192 10.26 9.71 -12.83
CA ILE A 192 8.83 9.47 -12.63
C ILE A 192 8.08 10.17 -13.77
N GLY A 193 8.04 9.49 -14.93
CA GLY A 193 7.38 10.02 -16.14
C GLY A 193 5.87 10.25 -15.97
N SER A 194 5.26 10.86 -17.00
CA SER A 194 3.81 11.09 -17.12
C SER A 194 2.97 9.82 -17.00
N ASP A 195 3.57 8.66 -17.23
CA ASP A 195 2.89 7.38 -17.30
C ASP A 195 2.73 6.69 -15.93
N PHE A 196 3.05 7.38 -14.82
CA PHE A 196 2.84 6.87 -13.46
C PHE A 196 1.41 6.36 -13.28
N ASP A 197 0.43 7.18 -13.64
CA ASP A 197 -0.98 6.83 -13.50
C ASP A 197 -1.30 5.57 -14.32
N LEU A 198 -0.89 5.52 -15.58
CA LEU A 198 -1.11 4.34 -16.43
C LEU A 198 -0.53 3.06 -15.82
N ARG A 199 0.67 3.10 -15.25
CA ARG A 199 1.29 1.93 -14.62
C ARG A 199 0.61 1.53 -13.32
N ALA A 200 0.21 2.51 -12.50
CA ALA A 200 -0.58 2.25 -11.30
C ALA A 200 -1.91 1.57 -11.68
N GLU A 201 -2.59 2.08 -12.70
CA GLU A 201 -3.84 1.51 -13.22
C GLU A 201 -3.65 0.08 -13.74
N GLN A 202 -2.56 -0.20 -14.45
CA GLN A 202 -2.21 -1.56 -14.90
C GLN A 202 -1.98 -2.51 -13.74
N PHE A 203 -1.33 -2.04 -12.67
CA PHE A 203 -1.16 -2.83 -11.46
C PHE A 203 -2.51 -3.13 -10.78
N PHE A 204 -3.36 -2.11 -10.61
CA PHE A 204 -4.67 -2.29 -9.97
C PHE A 204 -5.63 -3.15 -10.79
N ALA A 205 -5.53 -3.11 -12.13
CA ALA A 205 -6.31 -3.98 -13.02
C ALA A 205 -5.93 -5.47 -12.89
N ALA A 206 -4.79 -5.78 -12.27
CA ALA A 206 -4.37 -7.15 -12.00
C ALA A 206 -4.92 -7.69 -10.65
N VAL A 207 -5.62 -6.87 -9.87
CA VAL A 207 -6.25 -7.27 -8.61
C VAL A 207 -7.66 -7.74 -8.87
N ASP A 208 -7.96 -8.97 -8.46
CA ASP A 208 -9.30 -9.55 -8.47
C ASP A 208 -9.80 -9.72 -7.03
N VAL A 209 -11.00 -9.20 -6.74
CA VAL A 209 -11.65 -9.33 -5.43
C VAL A 209 -12.57 -10.55 -5.45
N THR A 210 -12.39 -11.45 -4.49
CA THR A 210 -13.21 -12.65 -4.30
C THR A 210 -14.02 -12.49 -3.01
N ARG A 211 -15.36 -12.54 -3.10
CA ARG A 211 -16.26 -12.47 -1.94
C ARG A 211 -16.51 -13.87 -1.37
#